data_AF-A0A380AXD8-F1
#
_entry.id   AF-A0A380AXD8-F1
#
_cell.length_a   1.000
_cell.length_b   1.000
_cell.length_c   1.000
_cell.angle_alpha   90.00
_cell.angle_beta   90.00
_cell.angle_gamma   90.00
#
_symmetry.space_group_name_H-M   'P 1'
#
loop_
_entity.id
_entity.type
_entity.pdbx_description
1 polymer ?
#
loop_
_entity_poly.entity_id
_entity_poly.type
_entity_poly.pdbx_seq_one_letter_code
_entity_poly.pdbx_strand_id
1 'polypeptide(L)' 'MFHSDQGCQYSAKVFREKLRNLGIEQSMSRRGNCWDNAVMERFFRSLKTER' A
#
# COMPACT_ATOMS: atom_id res chain seq x y z
N MET A 1 -10.53 4.73 -3.43
CA MET A 1 -9.99 4.07 -2.22
C MET A 1 -8.54 3.67 -2.50
N PHE A 2 -7.60 4.04 -1.63
CA PHE A 2 -6.18 3.68 -1.71
C PHE A 2 -5.91 2.56 -0.71
N HIS A 3 -5.58 1.35 -1.20
CA HIS A 3 -5.27 0.20 -0.36
C HIS A 3 -3.76 -0.05 -0.32
N SER A 4 -3.19 -0.12 0.88
CA SER A 4 -1.75 -0.33 1.08
C SER A 4 -1.44 -1.18 2.31
N ASP A 5 -0.25 -1.75 2.36
CA ASP A 5 0.29 -2.27 3.62
C ASP A 5 0.49 -1.16 4.67
N GLN A 6 0.72 -1.54 5.93
CA GLN A 6 1.05 -0.65 7.04
C GLN A 6 2.51 -0.14 7.05
N GLY A 7 3.22 -0.23 5.94
CA GLY A 7 4.56 0.34 5.78
C GLY A 7 4.68 1.76 6.35
N CYS A 8 5.84 2.07 6.93
CA CYS A 8 6.07 3.34 7.63
C CYS A 8 5.78 4.58 6.77
N GLN A 9 5.98 4.47 5.45
CA GLN A 9 5.70 5.53 4.47
C GLN A 9 4.19 5.77 4.31
N TYR A 10 3.38 4.72 4.23
CA TYR A 10 1.93 4.82 4.05
C TYR A 10 1.18 5.09 5.36
N SER A 11 1.79 4.73 6.48
CA SER A 11 1.31 5.05 7.84
C SER A 11 1.68 6.48 8.29
N ALA A 12 2.59 7.15 7.58
CA ALA A 12 3.04 8.50 7.93
C ALA A 12 1.88 9.50 7.89
N LYS A 13 1.83 10.38 8.90
CA LYS A 13 0.79 11.41 9.02
C LYS A 13 0.70 12.25 7.75
N VAL A 14 1.83 12.73 7.22
CA VAL A 14 1.90 13.54 5.99
C VAL A 14 1.20 12.85 4.81
N PHE A 15 1.38 11.54 4.66
CA PHE A 15 0.77 10.77 3.58
C PHE A 15 -0.75 10.64 3.76
N ARG A 16 -1.20 10.37 4.99
CA ARG A 16 -2.63 10.32 5.33
C ARG A 16 -3.33 11.65 5.11
N GLU A 17 -2.68 12.75 5.46
CA GLU A 17 -3.20 14.10 5.26
C GLU A 17 -3.31 14.44 3.78
N LYS A 18 -2.33 14.05 2.97
CA LYS A 18 -2.39 14.20 1.52
C LYS A 18 -3.54 13.43 0.90
N LEU A 19 -3.75 12.17 1.29
CA LEU A 19 -4.89 11.37 0.80
C LEU A 19 -6.24 11.98 1.21
N ARG A 20 -6.36 12.47 2.45
CA ARG A 20 -7.56 13.17 2.92
C ARG A 20 -7.84 14.44 2.13
N ASN A 21 -6.83 15.25 1.83
CA ASN A 21 -6.98 16.47 1.04
C ASN A 21 -7.39 16.19 -0.42
N LEU A 22 -7.05 15.02 -0.94
CA LEU A 22 -7.47 14.56 -2.27
C LEU A 22 -8.83 13.85 -2.26
N GLY A 23 -9.51 13.74 -1.11
CA GLY A 23 -10.79 13.03 -0.98
C GLY A 23 -10.66 11.52 -1.16
N ILE A 24 -9.46 10.95 -0.97
CA ILE A 24 -9.20 9.53 -1.17
C ILE A 24 -9.29 8.79 0.17
N GLU A 25 -10.23 7.86 0.27
CA GLU A 25 -10.33 6.96 1.42
C GLU A 25 -9.18 5.94 1.43
N GLN A 26 -8.44 5.89 2.54
CA GLN A 26 -7.31 4.96 2.72
C GLN A 26 -7.78 3.69 3.44
N SER A 27 -7.42 2.53 2.87
CA SER A 27 -7.56 1.21 3.46
C SER A 27 -6.16 0.62 3.71
N MET A 28 -5.94 -0.01 4.85
CA MET A 28 -4.65 -0.64 5.15
C MET A 28 -4.81 -2.11 5.47
N SER A 29 -3.89 -2.93 4.96
CA SER A 29 -3.77 -4.35 5.26
C SER A 29 -3.57 -4.59 6.77
N ARG A 30 -4.01 -5.75 7.28
CA ARG A 30 -3.76 -6.12 8.69
C ARG A 30 -2.29 -6.53 8.88
N ARG A 31 -1.71 -6.18 10.04
CA ARG A 31 -0.36 -6.65 10.41
C ARG A 31 -0.30 -8.17 10.38
N GLY A 32 0.69 -8.71 9.68
CA GLY A 32 0.93 -10.15 9.59
C GLY A 32 0.07 -10.90 8.57
N ASN A 33 -0.74 -10.23 7.76
CA ASN A 33 -1.48 -10.86 6.66
C ASN A 33 -0.78 -10.65 5.31
N CYS A 34 0.21 -11.50 5.00
CA CYS A 34 0.94 -11.45 3.74
C CYS A 34 0.07 -11.70 2.50
N TRP A 35 -1.08 -12.36 2.65
CA TRP A 35 -1.99 -12.67 1.53
C TRP A 35 -2.62 -11.43 0.92
N ASP A 36 -2.85 -10.39 1.72
CA ASP A 36 -3.47 -9.13 1.29
C ASP A 36 -2.52 -8.34 0.36
N ASN A 37 -1.21 -8.43 0.62
CA ASN A 37 -0.18 -7.76 -0.16
C ASN A 37 0.46 -8.66 -1.25
N ALA A 38 0.21 -9.98 -1.21
CA ALA A 38 0.84 -10.97 -2.09
C ALA A 38 0.65 -10.68 -3.59
N VAL A 39 -0.51 -10.11 -3.97
CA VAL A 39 -0.79 -9.76 -5.37
C VAL A 39 0.12 -8.62 -5.85
N MET A 40 0.26 -7.57 -5.03
CA MET A 40 1.15 -6.44 -5.33
C MET A 40 2.61 -6.89 -5.33
N GLU A 41 3.02 -7.72 -4.36
CA GLU A 41 4.38 -8.27 -4.31
C GLU A 41 4.70 -9.13 -5.53
N ARG A 42 3.75 -9.95 -6.00
CA ARG A 42 3.91 -10.75 -7.22
C ARG A 42 4.05 -9.86 -8.46
N PHE A 43 3.23 -8.82 -8.58
CA PHE A 43 3.31 -7.87 -9.69
C PHE A 43 4.67 -7.15 -9.73
N PHE A 44 5.11 -6.60 -8.60
CA PHE A 44 6.42 -5.94 -8.52
C PHE A 44 7.59 -6.90 -8.70
N ARG A 45 7.42 -8.17 -8.31
CA ARG A 45 8.41 -9.21 -8.60
C ARG A 45 8.52 -9.46 -10.10
N SER A 46 7.41 -9.59 -10.83
CA SER A 46 7.43 -9.72 -12.28
C SER A 46 8.14 -8.53 -12.93
N LEU A 47 7.77 -7.30 -12.57
CA LEU A 47 8.40 -6.08 -13.09
C LEU A 47 9.91 -5.99 -12.84
N LYS A 48 10.42 -6.55 -11.74
CA LYS A 48 11.86 -6.58 -11.42
C LYS A 48 12.60 -7.75 -12.07
N THR A 49 11.86 -8.76 -12.53
CA THR A 49 12.40 -9.99 -13.13
C THR A 49 12.35 -9.92 -14.66
N GLU A 50 11.48 -9.10 -15.22
CA GLU A 50 11.41 -8.83 -16.66
C GLU A 50 12.55 -7.86 -17.03
N ARG A 51 13.58 -8.41 -17.68
CA ARG A 51 14.73 -7.71 -18.25
C ARG A 51 14.49 -7.42 -19.73
#